data_AF-A0A5T1B851-F1
#
_entry.id   AF-A0A5T1B851-F1
#
_cell.length_a   1.000
_cell.length_b   1.000
_cell.length_c   1.000
_cell.angle_alpha   90.00
_cell.angle_beta   90.00
_cell.angle_gamma   90.00
#
_symmetry.space_group_name_H-M   'P 1'
#
loop_
_entity.id
_entity.type
_entity.pdbx_description
1 polymer ?
#
loop_
_entity_poly.entity_id
_entity_poly.type
_entity_poly.pdbx_seq_one_letter_code
_entity_poly.pdbx_strand_id
1 'polypeptide(L)'
;CSGKIYLIDIKEERVDIQLLILFDMKDMFEYLSLYEMFVNNVYYKKFYEDIWHKADELCEKNIKIVIRNLGLNLTISFQCYSHLLQNIPSMLGSIPFQRILSERKNKFDNAIVVSAGPSLAKQLPLLKAYQDKAVVFCADGALSMLEKEGVVPDYVLNIDFEDLPLRFFKNKQNKLSLNILSCATHPSLVHFLDNKSVILRDDPLYQSFNLNDFGYIDTGTHVSHFSYTLALALGFKNIIMIGQDLAFDEKGNSHSKGFDFGEKFEEEHKKYKL
;
A
#
# COMPACT_ATOMS: atom_id res chain seq x y z
N CYS A 1 -4.63 33.28 -2.87
CA CYS A 1 -3.37 32.54 -2.69
C CYS A 1 -2.23 33.52 -2.50
N SER A 2 -1.57 33.54 -1.35
CA SER A 2 -0.37 34.34 -1.13
C SER A 2 0.86 33.50 -1.50
N GLY A 3 1.44 33.74 -2.68
CA GLY A 3 2.72 33.14 -3.04
C GLY A 3 3.85 33.72 -2.18
N LYS A 4 4.88 32.92 -1.92
CA LYS A 4 6.14 33.38 -1.30
C LYS A 4 7.22 33.44 -2.37
N ILE A 5 8.08 34.44 -2.29
CA ILE A 5 9.25 34.57 -3.17
C ILE A 5 10.48 34.31 -2.32
N TYR A 6 11.31 33.35 -2.75
CA TYR A 6 12.60 33.06 -2.15
C TYR A 6 13.69 33.51 -3.12
N LEU A 7 14.68 34.23 -2.60
CA LEU A 7 15.85 34.66 -3.37
C LEU A 7 17.04 33.81 -2.94
N ILE A 8 17.70 33.17 -3.90
CA ILE A 8 18.83 32.28 -3.68
C ILE A 8 20.01 32.79 -4.50
N ASP A 9 21.17 32.93 -3.86
CA ASP A 9 22.42 33.22 -4.57
C ASP A 9 23.15 31.91 -4.87
N ILE A 10 23.21 31.55 -6.15
CA ILE A 10 23.87 30.31 -6.62
C ILE A 10 25.40 30.34 -6.46
N LYS A 11 25.99 31.49 -6.15
CA LYS A 11 27.44 31.65 -5.92
C LYS A 11 27.85 31.54 -4.46
N GLU A 12 26.88 31.49 -3.54
CA GLU A 12 27.13 31.35 -2.12
C GLU A 12 27.72 29.98 -1.80
N GLU A 13 28.77 29.94 -0.98
CA GLU A 13 29.53 28.71 -0.67
C GLU A 13 28.64 27.62 -0.06
N ARG A 14 27.61 28.03 0.69
CA ARG A 14 26.68 27.14 1.40
C ARG A 14 25.32 27.02 0.73
N VAL A 15 25.21 27.32 -0.56
CA VAL A 15 23.92 27.29 -1.28
C VAL A 15 23.22 25.92 -1.19
N ASP A 16 23.97 24.80 -1.26
CA ASP A 16 23.40 23.46 -1.08
C ASP A 16 22.68 23.35 0.28
N ILE A 17 23.30 23.80 1.38
CA ILE A 17 22.68 23.74 2.73
C ILE A 17 21.42 24.59 2.80
N GLN A 18 21.44 25.80 2.20
CA GLN A 18 20.28 26.68 2.17
C GLN A 18 19.12 26.05 1.41
N LEU A 19 19.40 25.47 0.23
CA LEU A 19 18.41 24.76 -0.57
C LEU A 19 17.85 23.54 0.14
N LEU A 20 18.68 22.75 0.82
CA LEU A 20 18.22 21.61 1.60
C LEU A 20 17.23 22.03 2.70
N ILE A 21 17.59 23.04 3.51
CA ILE A 21 16.70 23.56 4.56
C ILE A 21 15.40 24.08 3.95
N LEU A 22 15.52 24.84 2.87
CA LEU A 22 14.42 25.49 2.18
C LEU A 22 13.44 24.46 1.59
N PHE A 23 13.94 23.42 0.93
CA PHE A 23 13.16 22.35 0.33
C PHE A 23 12.57 21.39 1.38
N ASP A 24 13.19 21.26 2.56
CA ASP A 24 12.67 20.45 3.67
C ASP A 24 11.58 21.17 4.49
N MET A 25 11.30 22.45 4.22
CA MET A 25 10.18 23.15 4.84
C MET A 25 8.85 22.56 4.35
N LYS A 26 7.93 22.26 5.28
CA LYS A 26 6.65 21.59 4.99
C LYS A 26 5.87 22.20 3.80
N ASP A 27 5.78 23.53 3.73
CA ASP A 27 5.03 24.25 2.72
C ASP A 27 5.69 24.29 1.33
N MET A 28 6.96 23.89 1.23
CA MET A 28 7.68 23.75 -0.04
C MET A 28 7.82 22.29 -0.44
N PHE A 29 8.10 21.44 0.55
CA PHE A 29 8.29 20.01 0.38
C PHE A 29 7.14 19.33 -0.37
N GLU A 30 5.90 19.68 -0.02
CA GLU A 30 4.67 19.15 -0.64
C GLU A 30 4.57 19.43 -2.16
N TYR A 31 5.32 20.42 -2.66
CA TYR A 31 5.28 20.87 -4.06
C TYR A 31 6.56 20.57 -4.85
N LEU A 32 7.61 19.99 -4.24
CA LEU A 32 8.88 19.74 -4.93
C LEU A 32 8.74 18.82 -6.15
N SER A 33 7.72 17.97 -6.18
CA SER A 33 7.38 17.12 -7.32
C SER A 33 6.88 17.89 -8.54
N LEU A 34 6.43 19.13 -8.36
CA LEU A 34 5.95 20.04 -9.40
C LEU A 34 7.03 21.05 -9.81
N TYR A 35 8.26 20.89 -9.33
CA TYR A 35 9.35 21.80 -9.65
C TYR A 35 9.59 21.85 -11.18
N GLU A 36 9.61 23.06 -11.72
CA GLU A 36 9.97 23.36 -13.11
C GLU A 36 10.72 24.70 -13.15
N MET A 37 11.82 24.75 -13.91
CA MET A 37 12.62 25.97 -14.09
C MET A 37 12.08 26.83 -15.24
N PHE A 38 11.66 28.06 -14.93
CA PHE A 38 11.17 29.02 -15.92
C PHE A 38 12.18 30.15 -16.17
N VAL A 39 12.61 30.31 -17.43
CA VAL A 39 13.44 31.44 -17.86
C VAL A 39 12.56 32.46 -18.61
N ASN A 40 12.13 33.50 -17.90
CA ASN A 40 11.16 34.48 -18.42
C ASN A 40 11.67 35.41 -19.53
N ASN A 41 12.95 35.37 -19.91
CA ASN A 41 13.53 36.29 -20.89
C ASN A 41 14.40 35.57 -21.93
N VAL A 42 14.11 35.81 -23.20
CA VAL A 42 14.80 35.22 -24.37
C VAL A 42 16.29 35.54 -24.38
N TYR A 43 16.69 36.73 -23.92
CA TYR A 43 18.09 37.13 -23.82
C TYR A 43 18.86 36.24 -22.84
N TYR A 44 18.36 36.05 -21.61
CA TYR A 44 19.02 35.18 -20.63
C TYR A 44 19.01 33.71 -21.07
N LYS A 45 17.91 33.26 -21.69
CA LYS A 45 17.83 31.90 -22.25
C LYS A 45 18.92 31.63 -23.28
N LYS A 46 19.27 32.63 -24.11
CA LYS A 46 20.24 32.49 -25.22
C LYS A 46 21.70 32.74 -24.80
N PHE A 47 21.94 33.70 -23.92
CA PHE A 47 23.31 34.15 -23.62
C PHE A 47 23.83 33.72 -22.25
N TYR A 48 22.96 33.20 -21.39
CA TYR A 48 23.30 32.76 -20.03
C TYR A 48 22.86 31.32 -19.79
N GLU A 49 22.87 30.52 -20.86
CA GLU A 49 22.45 29.12 -20.86
C GLU A 49 23.15 28.30 -19.76
N ASP A 50 24.47 28.39 -19.70
CA ASP A 50 25.28 27.70 -18.70
C ASP A 50 24.92 28.07 -17.26
N ILE A 51 24.46 29.31 -17.01
CA ILE A 51 24.18 29.79 -15.65
C ILE A 51 22.85 29.21 -15.17
N TRP A 52 21.80 29.28 -15.98
CA TRP A 52 20.49 28.79 -15.55
C TRP A 52 20.44 27.26 -15.54
N HIS A 53 21.14 26.56 -16.44
CA HIS A 53 21.30 25.10 -16.33
C HIS A 53 22.01 24.69 -15.05
N LYS A 54 23.09 25.39 -14.65
CA LYS A 54 23.76 25.13 -13.36
C LYS A 54 22.84 25.37 -12.17
N ALA A 55 22.02 26.42 -12.23
CA ALA A 55 21.03 26.68 -11.19
C ALA A 55 19.96 25.58 -11.12
N ASP A 56 19.51 25.11 -12.29
CA ASP A 56 18.52 24.03 -12.38
C ASP A 56 19.08 22.70 -11.87
N GLU A 57 20.28 22.30 -12.32
CA GLU A 57 20.99 21.12 -11.80
C GLU A 57 21.18 21.18 -10.28
N LEU A 58 21.52 22.36 -9.75
CA LEU A 58 21.68 22.57 -8.32
C LEU A 58 20.36 22.36 -7.55
N CYS A 59 19.26 22.92 -8.06
CA CYS A 59 17.93 22.69 -7.51
C CYS A 59 17.53 21.21 -7.60
N GLU A 60 17.61 20.60 -8.77
CA GLU A 60 17.28 19.18 -8.96
C GLU A 60 18.07 18.26 -8.04
N LYS A 61 19.38 18.48 -7.90
CA LYS A 61 20.25 17.71 -7.02
C LYS A 61 19.77 17.80 -5.57
N ASN A 62 19.50 19.00 -5.07
CA ASN A 62 19.07 19.20 -3.68
C ASN A 62 17.66 18.68 -3.44
N ILE A 63 16.74 18.86 -4.39
CA ILE A 63 15.41 18.24 -4.38
C ILE A 63 15.56 16.72 -4.29
N LYS A 64 16.37 16.11 -5.17
CA LYS A 64 16.64 14.67 -5.15
C LYS A 64 17.22 14.22 -3.81
N ILE A 65 18.06 15.01 -3.13
CA ILE A 65 18.60 14.66 -1.81
C ILE A 65 17.53 14.71 -0.72
N VAL A 66 16.76 15.79 -0.64
CA VAL A 66 15.66 15.96 0.33
C VAL A 66 14.63 14.85 0.14
N ILE A 67 14.28 14.56 -1.10
CA ILE A 67 13.39 13.47 -1.48
C ILE A 67 14.03 12.10 -1.21
N ARG A 68 15.33 11.92 -1.46
CA ARG A 68 16.03 10.63 -1.25
C ARG A 68 16.09 10.25 0.22
N ASN A 69 16.05 11.21 1.15
CA ASN A 69 15.88 10.90 2.57
C ASN A 69 14.52 10.23 2.90
N LEU A 70 13.54 10.26 1.98
CA LEU A 70 12.31 9.45 2.03
C LEU A 70 12.50 8.02 1.49
N GLY A 71 13.69 7.69 0.96
CA GLY A 71 14.05 6.38 0.41
C GLY A 71 13.67 6.18 -1.06
N LEU A 72 14.03 5.02 -1.61
CA LEU A 72 13.73 4.47 -2.95
C LEU A 72 12.23 4.46 -3.35
N ASN A 73 11.34 5.09 -2.57
CA ASN A 73 9.89 4.90 -2.58
C ASN A 73 9.10 6.04 -3.22
N LEU A 74 9.73 7.05 -3.84
CA LEU A 74 8.97 8.12 -4.50
C LEU A 74 8.13 7.58 -5.66
N THR A 75 8.72 6.70 -6.48
CA THR A 75 8.01 6.00 -7.57
C THR A 75 6.86 5.18 -7.03
N ILE A 76 7.06 4.44 -5.93
CA ILE A 76 6.02 3.63 -5.30
C ILE A 76 4.91 4.54 -4.73
N SER A 77 5.27 5.67 -4.12
CA SER A 77 4.29 6.62 -3.58
C SER A 77 3.45 7.25 -4.69
N PHE A 78 4.06 7.63 -5.82
CA PHE A 78 3.33 8.12 -7.00
C PHE A 78 2.47 7.04 -7.64
N GLN A 79 2.95 5.79 -7.71
CA GLN A 79 2.16 4.68 -8.21
C GLN A 79 0.94 4.42 -7.31
N CYS A 80 1.12 4.33 -6.00
CA CYS A 80 0.02 4.19 -5.04
C CYS A 80 -0.99 5.33 -5.15
N TYR A 81 -0.52 6.57 -5.31
CA TYR A 81 -1.41 7.72 -5.52
C TYR A 81 -2.14 7.68 -6.87
N SER A 82 -1.45 7.29 -7.94
CA SER A 82 -2.07 7.06 -9.25
C SER A 82 -3.14 5.97 -9.18
N HIS A 83 -2.87 4.87 -8.47
CA HIS A 83 -3.84 3.79 -8.24
C HIS A 83 -5.04 4.28 -7.45
N LEU A 84 -4.86 5.07 -6.38
CA LEU A 84 -5.97 5.73 -5.70
C LEU A 84 -6.87 6.45 -6.70
N LEU A 85 -6.31 7.35 -7.51
CA LEU A 85 -7.09 8.15 -8.45
C LEU A 85 -7.85 7.28 -9.46
N GLN A 86 -7.21 6.22 -9.97
CA GLN A 86 -7.84 5.24 -10.86
C GLN A 86 -8.90 4.39 -10.17
N ASN A 87 -8.74 4.12 -8.87
CA ASN A 87 -9.64 3.30 -8.08
C ASN A 87 -10.86 4.07 -7.58
N ILE A 88 -10.83 5.41 -7.50
CA ILE A 88 -11.95 6.23 -7.00
C ILE A 88 -13.30 5.83 -7.62
N PRO A 89 -13.48 5.71 -8.96
CA PRO A 89 -14.76 5.31 -9.54
C PRO A 89 -15.26 3.95 -9.04
N SER A 90 -14.38 2.96 -8.96
CA SER A 90 -14.72 1.61 -8.48
C SER A 90 -14.92 1.58 -6.95
N MET A 91 -14.21 2.42 -6.21
CA MET A 91 -14.40 2.61 -4.77
C MET A 91 -15.77 3.20 -4.49
N LEU A 92 -16.18 4.26 -5.19
CA LEU A 92 -17.50 4.89 -5.04
C LEU A 92 -18.66 3.91 -5.31
N GLY A 93 -18.46 2.92 -6.18
CA GLY A 93 -19.41 1.83 -6.43
C GLY A 93 -19.28 0.62 -5.50
N SER A 94 -18.26 0.57 -4.64
CA SER A 94 -18.01 -0.52 -3.70
C SER A 94 -18.80 -0.36 -2.40
N ILE A 95 -18.77 -1.37 -1.53
CA ILE A 95 -19.41 -1.28 -0.21
C ILE A 95 -18.65 -0.25 0.65
N PRO A 96 -19.29 0.84 1.12
CA PRO A 96 -18.59 1.83 1.95
C PRO A 96 -18.14 1.23 3.28
N PHE A 97 -16.94 1.55 3.73
CA PHE A 97 -16.40 1.01 4.99
C PHE A 97 -17.27 1.36 6.19
N GLN A 98 -17.86 2.57 6.22
CA GLN A 98 -18.79 2.95 7.29
C GLN A 98 -20.02 2.01 7.37
N ARG A 99 -20.48 1.47 6.23
CA ARG A 99 -21.56 0.47 6.22
C ARG A 99 -21.09 -0.82 6.90
N ILE A 100 -19.90 -1.30 6.56
CA ILE A 100 -19.30 -2.50 7.17
C ILE A 100 -19.19 -2.32 8.69
N LEU A 101 -18.68 -1.18 9.15
CA LEU A 101 -18.61 -0.85 10.58
C LEU A 101 -20.01 -0.84 11.22
N SER A 102 -20.98 -0.18 10.60
CA SER A 102 -22.33 -0.09 11.15
C SER A 102 -23.04 -1.44 11.30
N GLU A 103 -22.82 -2.35 10.35
CA GLU A 103 -23.51 -3.64 10.30
C GLU A 103 -22.80 -4.72 11.11
N ARG A 104 -21.46 -4.67 11.16
CA ARG A 104 -20.63 -5.79 11.62
C ARG A 104 -19.84 -5.54 12.89
N LYS A 105 -19.73 -4.28 13.35
CA LYS A 105 -19.00 -3.96 14.58
C LYS A 105 -19.62 -4.64 15.79
N ASN A 106 -18.77 -5.25 16.63
CA ASN A 106 -19.15 -5.98 17.84
C ASN A 106 -20.15 -7.13 17.61
N LYS A 107 -20.24 -7.70 16.40
CA LYS A 107 -21.12 -8.84 16.10
C LYS A 107 -20.50 -10.19 16.41
N PHE A 108 -19.18 -10.26 16.47
CA PHE A 108 -18.42 -11.49 16.65
C PHE A 108 -17.28 -11.25 17.65
N ASP A 109 -16.96 -12.26 18.45
CA ASP A 109 -15.90 -12.16 19.46
C ASP A 109 -14.54 -12.66 18.93
N ASN A 110 -14.55 -13.65 18.03
CA ASN A 110 -13.35 -14.39 17.62
C ASN A 110 -13.03 -14.14 16.14
N ALA A 111 -11.80 -13.70 15.87
CA ALA A 111 -11.23 -13.57 14.54
C ALA A 111 -10.00 -14.49 14.40
N ILE A 112 -9.83 -15.08 13.23
CA ILE A 112 -8.59 -15.76 12.83
C ILE A 112 -7.99 -15.01 11.64
N VAL A 113 -6.82 -14.42 11.84
CA VAL A 113 -6.03 -13.78 10.79
C VAL A 113 -5.05 -14.78 10.21
N VAL A 114 -5.19 -15.07 8.93
CA VAL A 114 -4.48 -16.11 8.21
C VAL A 114 -3.49 -15.47 7.23
N SER A 115 -2.22 -15.81 7.38
CA SER A 115 -1.11 -15.32 6.55
C SER A 115 -0.39 -16.46 5.85
N ALA A 116 0.38 -16.15 4.81
CA ALA A 116 0.92 -17.14 3.88
C ALA A 116 2.24 -17.80 4.32
N GLY A 117 2.71 -17.54 5.54
CA GLY A 117 4.01 -18.02 6.01
C GLY A 117 4.07 -19.54 6.20
N PRO A 118 5.28 -20.13 6.25
CA PRO A 118 5.49 -21.58 6.30
C PRO A 118 4.73 -22.33 7.41
N SER A 119 4.47 -21.69 8.54
CA SER A 119 3.74 -22.31 9.66
C SER A 119 2.24 -22.48 9.40
N LEU A 120 1.70 -21.93 8.32
CA LEU A 120 0.28 -22.09 7.97
C LEU A 120 -0.08 -23.57 7.75
N ALA A 121 0.78 -24.33 7.07
CA ALA A 121 0.49 -25.71 6.66
C ALA A 121 0.04 -26.61 7.83
N LYS A 122 0.67 -26.47 9.01
CA LYS A 122 0.31 -27.27 10.21
C LYS A 122 -1.01 -26.85 10.84
N GLN A 123 -1.51 -25.64 10.54
CA GLN A 123 -2.76 -25.10 11.11
C GLN A 123 -3.98 -25.34 10.22
N LEU A 124 -3.80 -25.62 8.92
CA LEU A 124 -4.90 -25.79 7.98
C LEU A 124 -5.95 -26.84 8.40
N PRO A 125 -5.57 -28.05 8.90
CA PRO A 125 -6.56 -29.02 9.35
C PRO A 125 -7.41 -28.52 10.53
N LEU A 126 -6.78 -27.78 11.45
CA LEU A 126 -7.48 -27.20 12.60
C LEU A 126 -8.38 -26.04 12.17
N LEU A 127 -7.89 -25.16 11.30
CA LEU A 127 -8.68 -24.08 10.73
C LEU A 127 -9.96 -24.60 10.07
N LYS A 128 -9.83 -25.65 9.24
CA LYS A 128 -10.98 -26.29 8.57
C LYS A 128 -12.01 -26.84 9.56
N ALA A 129 -11.56 -27.46 10.64
CA ALA A 129 -12.44 -28.05 11.65
C ALA A 129 -13.21 -27.00 12.47
N TYR A 130 -12.68 -25.77 12.58
CA TYR A 130 -13.22 -24.72 13.44
C TYR A 130 -13.60 -23.43 12.70
N GLN A 131 -13.63 -23.43 11.36
CA GLN A 131 -13.93 -22.22 10.57
C GLN A 131 -15.29 -21.59 10.94
N ASP A 132 -16.30 -22.40 11.30
CA ASP A 132 -17.62 -21.89 11.68
C ASP A 132 -17.68 -21.29 13.11
N LYS A 133 -16.56 -21.26 13.84
CA LYS A 133 -16.47 -20.76 15.23
C LYS A 133 -15.83 -19.37 15.35
N ALA A 134 -15.23 -18.88 14.28
CA ALA A 134 -14.54 -17.60 14.24
C ALA A 134 -14.61 -17.01 12.85
N VAL A 135 -14.54 -15.68 12.76
CA VAL A 135 -14.52 -14.99 11.47
C VAL A 135 -13.11 -15.04 10.90
N VAL A 136 -12.96 -15.51 9.66
CA VAL A 136 -11.68 -15.78 9.03
C VAL A 136 -11.29 -14.60 8.14
N PHE A 137 -10.17 -13.95 8.48
CA PHE A 137 -9.53 -12.90 7.71
C PHE A 137 -8.32 -13.49 6.99
N CYS A 138 -8.37 -13.54 5.66
CA CYS A 138 -7.32 -14.09 4.84
C CYS A 138 -6.49 -12.97 4.21
N ALA A 139 -5.18 -12.98 4.42
CA ALA A 139 -4.29 -12.27 3.50
C ALA A 139 -4.38 -12.95 2.12
N ASP A 140 -4.50 -12.17 1.06
CA ASP A 140 -4.58 -12.65 -0.33
C ASP A 140 -3.60 -13.78 -0.69
N GLY A 141 -2.33 -13.69 -0.27
CA GLY A 141 -1.34 -14.72 -0.51
C GLY A 141 -1.66 -16.07 0.12
N ALA A 142 -2.50 -16.11 1.16
CA ALA A 142 -2.97 -17.35 1.79
C ALA A 142 -4.23 -17.94 1.14
N LEU A 143 -4.89 -17.19 0.24
CA LEU A 143 -6.19 -17.58 -0.32
C LEU A 143 -6.12 -18.93 -1.03
N SER A 144 -5.14 -19.14 -1.89
CA SER A 144 -5.04 -20.38 -2.67
C SER A 144 -4.77 -21.61 -1.80
N MET A 145 -4.13 -21.43 -0.65
CA MET A 145 -3.89 -22.51 0.32
C MET A 145 -5.18 -22.86 1.08
N LEU A 146 -5.99 -21.87 1.43
CA LEU A 146 -7.29 -22.08 2.10
C LEU A 146 -8.29 -22.77 1.17
N GLU A 147 -8.38 -22.32 -0.08
CA GLU A 147 -9.28 -22.91 -1.08
C GLU A 147 -8.94 -24.39 -1.36
N LYS A 148 -7.65 -24.74 -1.42
CA LYS A 148 -7.20 -26.14 -1.60
C LYS A 148 -7.65 -27.05 -0.46
N GLU A 149 -7.76 -26.51 0.75
CA GLU A 149 -8.24 -27.25 1.92
C GLU A 149 -9.76 -27.15 2.11
N GLY A 150 -10.47 -26.39 1.26
CA GLY A 150 -11.91 -26.18 1.37
C GLY A 150 -12.30 -25.29 2.56
N VAL A 151 -11.43 -24.34 2.92
CA VAL A 151 -11.72 -23.28 3.88
C VAL A 151 -12.17 -22.05 3.10
N VAL A 152 -13.32 -21.49 3.46
CA VAL A 152 -13.86 -20.27 2.83
C VAL A 152 -13.67 -19.09 3.79
N PRO A 153 -12.79 -18.12 3.49
CA PRO A 153 -12.60 -16.97 4.36
C PRO A 153 -13.80 -16.01 4.29
N ASP A 154 -14.10 -15.32 5.39
CA ASP A 154 -15.13 -14.27 5.42
C ASP A 154 -14.64 -12.98 4.77
N TYR A 155 -13.38 -12.62 5.02
CA TYR A 155 -12.71 -11.47 4.42
C TYR A 155 -11.43 -11.91 3.71
N VAL A 156 -11.20 -11.38 2.50
CA VAL A 156 -9.90 -11.48 1.84
C VAL A 156 -9.35 -10.08 1.66
N LEU A 157 -8.11 -9.87 2.10
CA LEU A 157 -7.49 -8.55 2.14
C LEU A 157 -6.34 -8.45 1.16
N ASN A 158 -6.13 -7.26 0.61
CA ASN A 158 -4.99 -6.93 -0.23
C ASN A 158 -4.55 -5.48 -0.02
N ILE A 159 -3.24 -5.25 -0.06
CA ILE A 159 -2.64 -3.90 -0.05
C ILE A 159 -1.65 -3.69 -1.21
N ASP A 160 -1.45 -4.70 -2.04
CA ASP A 160 -0.38 -4.73 -3.02
C ASP A 160 -0.71 -3.85 -4.23
N PHE A 161 0.23 -2.99 -4.58
CA PHE A 161 0.13 -2.10 -5.73
C PHE A 161 0.58 -2.79 -7.02
N GLU A 162 1.22 -3.97 -6.95
CA GLU A 162 1.51 -4.80 -8.13
C GLU A 162 0.32 -5.69 -8.50
N ASP A 163 0.30 -6.21 -9.73
CA ASP A 163 -0.80 -7.02 -10.26
C ASP A 163 -0.66 -8.52 -9.92
N LEU A 164 0.45 -8.94 -9.32
CA LEU A 164 0.73 -10.30 -8.89
C LEU A 164 -0.43 -10.97 -8.13
N PRO A 165 -1.12 -10.31 -7.19
CA PRO A 165 -2.18 -10.93 -6.42
C PRO A 165 -3.36 -11.41 -7.27
N LEU A 166 -3.58 -10.88 -8.49
CA LEU A 166 -4.59 -11.40 -9.43
C LEU A 166 -4.52 -12.91 -9.58
N ARG A 167 -3.31 -13.50 -9.45
CA ARG A 167 -3.12 -14.95 -9.50
C ARG A 167 -3.88 -15.69 -8.40
N PHE A 168 -3.88 -15.16 -7.18
CA PHE A 168 -4.56 -15.75 -6.03
C PHE A 168 -6.09 -15.76 -6.19
N PHE A 169 -6.64 -14.80 -6.93
CA PHE A 169 -8.08 -14.61 -7.10
C PHE A 169 -8.69 -15.33 -8.32
N LYS A 170 -7.93 -16.15 -9.05
CA LYS A 170 -8.41 -16.83 -10.28
C LYS A 170 -9.47 -17.90 -10.03
N ASN A 171 -9.57 -18.43 -8.81
CA ASN A 171 -10.52 -19.46 -8.46
C ASN A 171 -11.91 -18.89 -8.12
N LYS A 172 -12.95 -19.67 -8.43
CA LYS A 172 -14.35 -19.23 -8.32
C LYS A 172 -14.92 -19.23 -6.89
N GLN A 173 -14.19 -19.74 -5.89
CA GLN A 173 -14.70 -19.86 -4.52
C GLN A 173 -14.72 -18.51 -3.78
N ASN A 174 -13.88 -17.55 -4.19
CA ASN A 174 -13.85 -16.20 -3.62
C ASN A 174 -15.15 -15.38 -3.75
N LYS A 175 -16.17 -15.86 -4.49
CA LYS A 175 -17.46 -15.15 -4.59
C LYS A 175 -18.22 -15.04 -3.26
N LEU A 176 -17.89 -15.87 -2.28
CA LEU A 176 -18.54 -15.87 -0.96
C LEU A 176 -17.89 -14.88 0.02
N SER A 177 -16.62 -14.54 -0.19
CA SER A 177 -15.86 -13.67 0.70
C SER A 177 -16.10 -12.19 0.38
N LEU A 178 -16.01 -11.33 1.39
CA LEU A 178 -15.94 -9.88 1.18
C LEU A 178 -14.48 -9.46 0.99
N ASN A 179 -14.16 -8.90 -0.16
CA ASN A 179 -12.81 -8.45 -0.47
C ASN A 179 -12.59 -7.03 0.08
N ILE A 180 -11.55 -6.85 0.90
CA ILE A 180 -11.21 -5.56 1.49
C ILE A 180 -9.87 -5.11 0.91
N LEU A 181 -9.90 -4.07 0.10
CA LEU A 181 -8.77 -3.61 -0.69
C LEU A 181 -8.27 -2.26 -0.17
N SER A 182 -6.96 -2.08 -0.15
CA SER A 182 -6.37 -0.75 0.03
C SER A 182 -6.72 0.14 -1.16
N CYS A 183 -6.84 1.44 -0.94
CA CYS A 183 -6.97 2.41 -2.03
C CYS A 183 -5.79 2.38 -3.02
N ALA A 184 -4.62 1.90 -2.57
CA ALA A 184 -3.41 1.72 -3.39
C ALA A 184 -3.33 0.38 -4.15
N THR A 185 -4.28 -0.54 -3.91
CA THR A 185 -4.34 -1.83 -4.59
C THR A 185 -4.29 -1.66 -6.11
N HIS A 186 -3.57 -2.54 -6.81
CA HIS A 186 -3.46 -2.47 -8.26
C HIS A 186 -4.85 -2.41 -8.94
N PRO A 187 -5.09 -1.45 -9.86
CA PRO A 187 -6.42 -1.24 -10.44
C PRO A 187 -7.02 -2.49 -11.08
N SER A 188 -6.23 -3.31 -11.76
CA SER A 188 -6.75 -4.55 -12.37
C SER A 188 -7.43 -5.48 -11.37
N LEU A 189 -6.93 -5.56 -10.12
CA LEU A 189 -7.55 -6.38 -9.09
C LEU A 189 -8.84 -5.73 -8.57
N VAL A 190 -8.84 -4.41 -8.37
CA VAL A 190 -10.04 -3.66 -7.97
C VAL A 190 -11.17 -3.84 -8.98
N HIS A 191 -10.86 -3.80 -10.28
CA HIS A 191 -11.83 -4.00 -11.36
C HIS A 191 -12.28 -5.47 -11.48
N PHE A 192 -11.39 -6.42 -11.20
CA PHE A 192 -11.67 -7.85 -11.29
C PHE A 192 -12.67 -8.35 -10.23
N LEU A 193 -12.65 -7.75 -9.04
CA LEU A 193 -13.46 -8.20 -7.90
C LEU A 193 -14.80 -7.47 -7.81
N ASP A 194 -15.91 -8.20 -7.71
CA ASP A 194 -17.26 -7.60 -7.57
C ASP A 194 -17.60 -7.27 -6.10
N ASN A 195 -17.60 -8.28 -5.22
CA ASN A 195 -17.97 -8.15 -3.81
C ASN A 195 -16.79 -7.57 -3.00
N LYS A 196 -16.65 -6.25 -3.05
CA LYS A 196 -15.50 -5.54 -2.49
C LYS A 196 -15.86 -4.29 -1.70
N SER A 197 -14.93 -3.87 -0.85
CA SER A 197 -14.81 -2.55 -0.26
C SER A 197 -13.40 -2.04 -0.50
N VAL A 198 -13.26 -0.83 -1.02
CA VAL A 198 -11.96 -0.16 -1.17
C VAL A 198 -11.86 0.89 -0.07
N ILE A 199 -10.86 0.75 0.81
CA ILE A 199 -10.71 1.54 2.03
C ILE A 199 -9.51 2.47 1.90
N LEU A 200 -9.64 3.70 2.40
CA LEU A 200 -8.54 4.65 2.41
C LEU A 200 -7.59 4.35 3.56
N ARG A 201 -6.30 4.55 3.31
CA ARG A 201 -5.30 4.47 4.37
C ARG A 201 -5.40 5.70 5.28
N ASP A 202 -5.16 5.48 6.57
CA ASP A 202 -5.05 6.55 7.56
C ASP A 202 -3.76 7.35 7.37
N ASP A 203 -3.81 8.28 6.42
CA ASP A 203 -2.73 9.20 6.06
C ASP A 203 -3.33 10.58 5.72
N PRO A 204 -2.72 11.70 6.16
CA PRO A 204 -3.20 13.04 5.86
C PRO A 204 -3.46 13.31 4.37
N LEU A 205 -2.66 12.73 3.47
CA LEU A 205 -2.84 12.87 2.03
C LEU A 205 -4.19 12.30 1.59
N TYR A 206 -4.54 11.09 2.03
CA TYR A 206 -5.81 10.44 1.66
C TYR A 206 -7.01 11.09 2.38
N GLN A 207 -6.81 11.60 3.59
CA GLN A 207 -7.83 12.34 4.33
C GLN A 207 -8.25 13.64 3.61
N SER A 208 -7.34 14.28 2.87
CA SER A 208 -7.64 15.52 2.14
C SER A 208 -8.77 15.40 1.11
N PHE A 209 -9.07 14.19 0.63
CA PHE A 209 -10.17 13.92 -0.30
C PHE A 209 -11.56 13.96 0.35
N ASN A 210 -11.66 13.97 1.68
CA ASN A 210 -12.92 14.00 2.44
C ASN A 210 -13.92 12.88 2.07
N LEU A 211 -13.42 11.70 1.73
CA LEU A 211 -14.20 10.52 1.34
C LEU A 211 -14.55 9.65 2.58
N ASN A 212 -15.13 10.30 3.59
CA ASN A 212 -15.32 9.76 4.94
C ASN A 212 -16.14 8.46 5.01
N ASP A 213 -17.03 8.23 4.04
CA ASP A 213 -17.86 7.02 3.94
C ASP A 213 -17.03 5.75 3.67
N PHE A 214 -15.87 5.91 3.02
CA PHE A 214 -14.90 4.84 2.76
C PHE A 214 -13.88 4.69 3.88
N GLY A 215 -13.89 5.62 4.83
CA GLY A 215 -13.15 5.65 6.08
C GLY A 215 -11.64 5.51 5.94
N TYR A 216 -10.97 5.61 7.09
CA TYR A 216 -9.52 5.68 7.18
C TYR A 216 -9.04 4.64 8.19
N ILE A 217 -8.13 3.77 7.76
CA ILE A 217 -7.59 2.72 8.61
C ILE A 217 -6.09 2.56 8.40
N ASP A 218 -5.37 2.24 9.46
CA ASP A 218 -3.97 1.88 9.33
C ASP A 218 -3.85 0.53 8.60
N THR A 219 -3.44 0.57 7.34
CA THR A 219 -3.22 -0.63 6.52
C THR A 219 -1.87 -1.30 6.83
N GLY A 220 -0.97 -0.64 7.57
CA GLY A 220 0.39 -1.11 7.79
C GLY A 220 1.19 -1.28 6.49
N THR A 221 2.22 -2.14 6.55
CA THR A 221 3.15 -2.44 5.43
C THR A 221 2.97 -3.82 4.82
N HIS A 222 2.09 -4.65 5.40
CA HIS A 222 1.82 -6.01 4.94
C HIS A 222 0.36 -6.37 5.18
N VAL A 223 -0.20 -7.24 4.35
CA VAL A 223 -1.64 -7.54 4.33
C VAL A 223 -2.17 -8.03 5.69
N SER A 224 -1.38 -8.81 6.43
CA SER A 224 -1.81 -9.30 7.74
C SER A 224 -1.89 -8.23 8.84
N HIS A 225 -1.14 -7.13 8.70
CA HIS A 225 -1.34 -5.94 9.53
C HIS A 225 -2.71 -5.35 9.24
N PHE A 226 -3.03 -5.16 7.96
CA PHE A 226 -4.34 -4.64 7.55
C PHE A 226 -5.49 -5.54 8.06
N SER A 227 -5.33 -6.86 7.98
CA SER A 227 -6.29 -7.83 8.53
C SER A 227 -6.49 -7.65 10.04
N TYR A 228 -5.39 -7.45 10.78
CA TYR A 228 -5.41 -7.23 12.21
C TYR A 228 -6.10 -5.91 12.58
N THR A 229 -5.74 -4.80 11.94
CA THR A 229 -6.35 -3.49 12.22
C THR A 229 -7.82 -3.45 11.83
N LEU A 230 -8.21 -4.14 10.74
CA LEU A 230 -9.62 -4.30 10.38
C LEU A 230 -10.38 -5.08 11.45
N ALA A 231 -9.82 -6.19 11.96
CA ALA A 231 -10.43 -6.94 13.05
C ALA A 231 -10.59 -6.09 14.33
N LEU A 232 -9.60 -5.25 14.66
CA LEU A 232 -9.73 -4.28 15.76
C LEU A 232 -10.85 -3.27 15.50
N ALA A 233 -10.94 -2.69 14.30
CA ALA A 233 -11.96 -1.71 13.94
C ALA A 233 -13.39 -2.30 14.02
N LEU A 234 -13.52 -3.58 13.68
CA LEU A 234 -14.77 -4.34 13.80
C LEU A 234 -15.08 -4.81 15.24
N GLY A 235 -14.19 -4.57 16.21
CA GLY A 235 -14.45 -4.82 17.62
C GLY A 235 -14.29 -6.28 18.06
N PHE A 236 -13.48 -7.07 17.35
CA PHE A 236 -13.15 -8.43 17.78
C PHE A 236 -12.34 -8.41 19.08
N LYS A 237 -12.65 -9.32 20.00
CA LYS A 237 -11.98 -9.43 21.31
C LYS A 237 -10.79 -10.38 21.27
N ASN A 238 -10.97 -11.50 20.58
CA ASN A 238 -9.96 -12.54 20.43
C ASN A 238 -9.49 -12.55 18.97
N ILE A 239 -8.24 -12.16 18.73
CA ILE A 239 -7.64 -12.16 17.40
C ILE A 239 -6.50 -13.18 17.39
N ILE A 240 -6.69 -14.28 16.68
CA ILE A 240 -5.73 -15.39 16.58
C ILE A 240 -4.99 -15.24 15.27
N MET A 241 -3.66 -15.16 15.31
CA MET A 241 -2.84 -15.06 14.10
C MET A 241 -2.18 -16.40 13.77
N ILE A 242 -2.31 -16.86 12.52
CA ILE A 242 -1.69 -18.09 12.02
C ILE A 242 -0.97 -17.84 10.70
N GLY A 243 0.11 -18.58 10.45
CA GLY A 243 0.95 -18.40 9.25
C GLY A 243 1.70 -17.06 9.21
N GLN A 244 1.77 -16.36 10.34
CA GLN A 244 2.48 -15.08 10.47
C GLN A 244 3.90 -15.33 10.98
N ASP A 245 4.77 -15.81 10.10
CA ASP A 245 6.12 -16.23 10.48
C ASP A 245 7.15 -15.11 10.46
N LEU A 246 7.08 -14.23 9.44
CA LEU A 246 8.09 -13.19 9.19
C LEU A 246 9.52 -13.74 9.09
N ALA A 247 9.65 -15.01 8.69
CA ALA A 247 10.91 -15.76 8.64
C ALA A 247 10.81 -16.91 7.65
N PHE A 248 11.98 -17.44 7.25
CA PHE A 248 12.08 -18.68 6.51
C PHE A 248 12.01 -19.89 7.46
N ASP A 249 11.49 -21.02 6.97
CA ASP A 249 11.60 -22.29 7.70
C ASP A 249 13.00 -22.92 7.58
N GLU A 250 13.22 -24.05 8.25
CA GLU A 250 14.50 -24.79 8.22
C GLU A 250 14.93 -25.25 6.81
N LYS A 251 14.00 -25.30 5.85
CA LYS A 251 14.25 -25.68 4.45
C LYS A 251 14.48 -24.46 3.55
N GLY A 252 14.43 -23.24 4.11
CA GLY A 252 14.52 -21.98 3.38
C GLY A 252 13.23 -21.59 2.68
N ASN A 253 12.08 -22.15 3.06
CA ASN A 253 10.80 -21.74 2.49
C ASN A 253 10.35 -20.42 3.12
N SER A 254 9.98 -19.46 2.28
CA SER A 254 9.38 -18.17 2.65
C SER A 254 7.86 -18.22 2.84
N HIS A 255 7.22 -19.19 2.21
CA HIS A 255 5.76 -19.32 2.17
C HIS A 255 5.36 -20.78 2.39
N SER A 256 4.14 -20.99 2.85
CA SER A 256 3.58 -22.33 3.07
C SER A 256 3.37 -23.10 1.77
N LYS A 257 3.39 -24.43 1.90
CA LYS A 257 3.12 -25.36 0.81
C LYS A 257 1.78 -25.03 0.15
N GLY A 258 1.82 -24.91 -1.18
CA GLY A 258 0.65 -24.56 -1.97
C GLY A 258 0.51 -23.07 -2.29
N PHE A 259 1.44 -22.22 -1.88
CA PHE A 259 1.54 -20.84 -2.36
C PHE A 259 1.72 -20.78 -3.90
N ASP A 260 0.98 -19.90 -4.57
CA ASP A 260 0.89 -19.94 -6.03
C ASP A 260 2.19 -19.54 -6.76
N PHE A 261 3.06 -18.77 -6.11
CA PHE A 261 4.37 -18.43 -6.66
C PHE A 261 5.51 -19.32 -6.17
N GLY A 262 5.20 -20.40 -5.43
CA GLY A 262 6.18 -21.36 -4.91
C GLY A 262 6.72 -20.99 -3.53
N GLU A 263 7.06 -22.01 -2.73
CA GLU A 263 7.44 -21.87 -1.32
C GLU A 263 8.68 -20.97 -1.10
N LYS A 264 9.55 -20.86 -2.10
CA LYS A 264 10.81 -20.09 -2.07
C LYS A 264 10.76 -18.77 -2.85
N PHE A 265 9.57 -18.23 -3.07
CA PHE A 265 9.36 -17.02 -3.87
C PHE A 265 10.33 -15.88 -3.53
N GLU A 266 10.57 -15.60 -2.24
CA GLU A 266 11.47 -14.50 -1.83
C GLU A 266 12.95 -14.73 -2.20
N GLU A 267 13.44 -15.98 -2.12
CA GLU A 267 14.80 -16.30 -2.53
C GLU A 267 14.96 -16.18 -4.05
N GLU A 268 13.96 -16.67 -4.79
CA GLU A 268 13.96 -16.64 -6.26
C GLU A 268 13.83 -15.21 -6.78
N HIS A 269 12.94 -14.42 -6.21
CA HIS A 269 12.67 -13.04 -6.64
C HIS A 269 13.87 -12.12 -6.41
N LYS A 270 14.64 -12.31 -5.32
CA LYS A 270 15.89 -11.58 -5.09
C LYS A 270 16.97 -11.90 -6.11
N LYS A 271 16.98 -13.12 -6.67
CA LYS A 271 17.97 -13.55 -7.68
C LYS A 271 17.81 -12.82 -9.02
N TYR A 272 16.61 -12.36 -9.34
CA TYR A 272 16.29 -11.68 -10.59
C TYR A 272 16.27 -10.14 -10.51
N LYS A 273 16.55 -9.56 -9.33
CA LYS A 273 16.62 -8.09 -9.10
C LYS A 273 18.06 -7.54 -8.99
N LEU A 274 19.07 -8.28 -9.47
CA LEU A 274 20.47 -7.84 -9.58
C LEU A 274 20.78 -7.30 -10.98
#